data_AF-A0A1S7UKA0-F1
#
_entry.id   AF-A0A1S7UKA0-F1
#
_cell.length_a   1.000
_cell.length_b   1.000
_cell.length_c   1.000
_cell.angle_alpha   90.00
_cell.angle_beta   90.00
_cell.angle_gamma   90.00
#
_symmetry.space_group_name_H-M   'P 1'
#
loop_
_entity.id
_entity.type
_entity.pdbx_description
1 polymer ?
#
loop_
_entity_poly.entity_id
_entity_poly.type
_entity_poly.pdbx_seq_one_letter_code
_entity_poly.pdbx_strand_id
1 'polypeptide(L)'
;MQNDELLSWYGVAPSLNAYITFEVFLTKEEQIGAERTTSMRYRDMMVDNYLAGGGDLKTWKYIGVERIVHRGTRIMIEGYFHQDSNLFSAGGALELRPSDSEFACMALKNPFTRGIQRLLREYESEVANARIRRVIFISMGVVNDFSLHPESNPMLNMVVELCRPGEDGYPDC
;
A
#
# COMPACT_ATOMS: atom_id res chain seq x y z
N MET A 1 -7.75 7.17 28.85
CA MET A 1 -7.92 5.86 28.18
C MET A 1 -8.91 6.12 27.07
N GLN A 2 -8.40 6.44 25.89
CA GLN A 2 -9.20 6.89 24.76
C GLN A 2 -9.78 5.64 24.08
N ASN A 3 -11.11 5.52 24.07
CA ASN A 3 -11.82 4.58 23.21
C ASN A 3 -11.68 5.10 21.78
N ASP A 4 -10.52 4.92 21.17
CA ASP A 4 -10.40 5.00 19.72
C ASP A 4 -10.85 3.63 19.22
N GLU A 5 -12.09 3.54 18.74
CA GLU A 5 -12.50 2.42 17.89
C GLU A 5 -11.42 2.26 16.82
N LEU A 6 -10.92 1.04 16.61
CA LEU A 6 -9.91 0.70 15.61
C LEU A 6 -10.46 1.00 14.21
N LEU A 7 -10.49 2.28 13.84
CA LEU A 7 -11.11 2.82 12.64
C LEU A 7 -10.05 2.84 11.55
N SER A 8 -10.32 2.13 10.47
CA SER A 8 -9.55 2.26 9.24
C SER A 8 -10.05 3.49 8.49
N TRP A 9 -9.19 4.49 8.27
CA TRP A 9 -9.55 5.65 7.44
C TRP A 9 -9.15 5.42 5.99
N TYR A 10 -9.85 6.10 5.09
CA TYR A 10 -9.51 6.10 3.68
C TYR A 10 -9.85 7.44 3.03
N GLY A 11 -9.22 7.69 1.89
CA GLY A 11 -9.44 8.87 1.07
C GLY A 11 -9.64 8.45 -0.37
N VAL A 12 -10.58 9.10 -1.06
CA VAL A 12 -10.85 8.88 -2.48
C VAL A 12 -10.69 10.21 -3.22
N ALA A 13 -9.93 10.20 -4.30
CA ALA A 13 -9.82 11.32 -5.22
C ALA A 13 -10.21 10.84 -6.63
N PRO A 14 -11.51 10.89 -6.99
CA PRO A 14 -11.98 10.39 -8.29
C PRO A 14 -11.33 11.11 -9.47
N SER A 15 -11.08 12.42 -9.35
CA SER A 15 -10.40 13.21 -10.39
C SER A 15 -8.97 12.77 -10.68
N LEU A 16 -8.33 12.05 -9.74
CA LEU A 16 -6.99 11.49 -9.88
C LEU A 16 -7.01 9.96 -10.07
N ASN A 17 -8.20 9.35 -10.09
CA ASN A 17 -8.39 7.91 -10.01
C ASN A 17 -7.58 7.27 -8.87
N ALA A 18 -7.59 7.90 -7.70
CA ALA A 18 -6.74 7.52 -6.57
C ALA A 18 -7.56 7.13 -5.34
N TYR A 19 -7.04 6.15 -4.61
CA TYR A 19 -7.54 5.68 -3.33
C TYR A 19 -6.36 5.55 -2.37
N ILE A 20 -6.52 6.01 -1.13
CA ILE A 20 -5.50 5.87 -0.09
C ILE A 20 -6.14 5.30 1.18
N THR A 21 -5.40 4.44 1.86
CA THR A 21 -5.74 3.92 3.19
C THR A 21 -4.80 4.49 4.23
N PHE A 22 -5.36 4.83 5.38
CA PHE A 22 -4.63 5.28 6.55
C PHE A 22 -4.95 4.29 7.68
N GLU A 23 -3.91 3.77 8.33
CA GLU A 23 -4.04 3.01 9.59
C GLU A 23 -5.09 1.90 9.55
N VAL A 24 -4.82 0.86 8.77
CA VAL A 24 -5.77 -0.24 8.56
C VAL A 24 -5.68 -1.29 9.68
N PHE A 25 -6.77 -1.49 10.40
CA PHE A 25 -6.91 -2.50 11.46
C PHE A 25 -7.95 -3.57 11.09
N LEU A 26 -7.50 -4.75 10.70
CA LEU A 26 -8.37 -5.88 10.31
C LEU A 26 -8.56 -6.92 11.43
N THR A 27 -7.75 -6.82 12.48
CA THR A 27 -7.73 -7.70 13.64
C THR A 27 -7.67 -6.84 14.91
N LYS A 28 -8.19 -7.38 16.02
CA LYS A 28 -8.17 -6.69 17.32
C LYS A 28 -6.75 -6.52 17.86
N GLU A 29 -5.85 -7.40 17.45
CA GLU A 29 -4.45 -7.48 17.89
C GLU A 29 -3.55 -7.90 16.71
N GLU A 30 -2.23 -7.80 16.85
CA GLU A 30 -1.26 -8.03 15.76
C GLU A 30 -0.83 -9.51 15.57
N GLN A 31 -1.07 -10.38 16.55
CA GLN A 31 -0.61 -11.77 16.47
C GLN A 31 -1.31 -12.58 15.38
N ILE A 32 -0.60 -13.58 14.86
CA ILE A 32 -1.16 -14.55 13.92
C ILE A 32 -2.34 -15.25 14.59
N GLY A 33 -3.49 -15.26 13.91
CA GLY A 33 -4.73 -15.86 14.41
C GLY A 33 -5.55 -14.95 15.32
N ALA A 34 -5.15 -13.68 15.52
CA ALA A 34 -5.95 -12.70 16.22
C ALA A 34 -7.36 -12.58 15.63
N GLU A 35 -8.33 -12.32 16.50
CA GLU A 35 -9.72 -12.17 16.10
C GLU A 35 -9.86 -10.99 15.13
N ARG A 36 -10.66 -11.21 14.08
CA ARG A 36 -10.90 -10.19 13.07
C ARG A 36 -11.90 -9.15 13.56
N THR A 37 -11.64 -7.88 13.27
CA THR A 37 -12.58 -6.77 13.51
C THR A 37 -13.74 -6.78 12.52
N THR A 38 -13.51 -7.32 11.33
CA THR A 38 -14.50 -7.47 10.26
C THR A 38 -14.30 -8.76 9.46
N SER A 39 -15.39 -9.35 8.98
CA SER A 39 -15.36 -10.48 8.04
C SER A 39 -14.91 -10.06 6.64
N MET A 40 -15.12 -8.79 6.27
CA MET A 40 -14.75 -8.22 4.98
C MET A 40 -13.25 -8.29 4.76
N ARG A 41 -12.80 -8.77 3.59
CA ARG A 41 -11.36 -8.79 3.28
C ARG A 41 -10.90 -7.39 2.91
N TYR A 42 -9.64 -7.09 3.19
CA TYR A 42 -9.05 -5.78 2.88
C TYR A 42 -9.26 -5.35 1.43
N ARG A 43 -9.08 -6.27 0.46
CA ARG A 43 -9.29 -5.97 -0.96
C ARG A 43 -10.75 -5.57 -1.26
N ASP A 44 -11.71 -6.24 -0.63
CA ASP A 44 -13.14 -6.02 -0.88
C ASP A 44 -13.52 -4.65 -0.27
N MET A 45 -12.99 -4.35 0.92
CA MET A 45 -13.12 -3.05 1.56
C MET A 45 -12.56 -1.91 0.70
N MET A 46 -11.40 -2.09 0.08
CA MET A 46 -10.84 -1.07 -0.82
C MET A 46 -11.73 -0.83 -2.05
N VAL A 47 -12.27 -1.90 -2.64
CA VAL A 47 -13.19 -1.80 -3.79
C VAL A 47 -14.49 -1.09 -3.40
N ASP A 48 -15.12 -1.51 -2.30
CA ASP A 48 -16.37 -0.93 -1.82
C ASP A 48 -16.18 0.55 -1.47
N ASN A 49 -15.11 0.90 -0.76
CA ASN A 49 -14.81 2.29 -0.42
C ASN A 49 -14.54 3.16 -1.65
N TYR A 50 -13.79 2.66 -2.62
CA TYR A 50 -13.48 3.41 -3.83
C TYR A 50 -14.74 3.68 -4.66
N LEU A 51 -15.60 2.67 -4.82
CA LEU A 51 -16.91 2.82 -5.48
C LEU A 51 -17.83 3.76 -4.71
N ALA A 52 -17.92 3.63 -3.39
CA ALA A 52 -18.73 4.51 -2.54
C ALA A 52 -18.27 5.97 -2.61
N GLY A 53 -16.96 6.20 -2.79
CA GLY A 53 -16.36 7.52 -3.01
C GLY A 53 -16.53 8.07 -4.42
N GLY A 54 -17.28 7.40 -5.30
CA GLY A 54 -17.52 7.83 -6.69
C GLY A 54 -16.38 7.49 -7.67
N GLY A 55 -15.47 6.60 -7.29
CA GLY A 55 -14.44 6.07 -8.17
C GLY A 55 -14.99 5.07 -9.18
N ASP A 56 -14.26 4.88 -10.29
CA ASP A 56 -14.53 3.85 -11.30
C ASP A 56 -13.36 2.87 -11.37
N LEU A 57 -13.62 1.59 -11.06
CA LEU A 57 -12.61 0.54 -11.06
C LEU A 57 -11.87 0.43 -12.40
N LYS A 58 -12.55 0.74 -13.51
CA LYS A 58 -11.96 0.71 -14.86
C LYS A 58 -10.96 1.82 -15.10
N THR A 59 -10.94 2.85 -14.27
CA THR A 59 -9.99 3.97 -14.38
C THR A 59 -9.07 4.09 -13.18
N TRP A 60 -9.35 3.37 -12.08
CA TRP A 60 -8.52 3.33 -10.86
C TRP A 60 -7.03 3.19 -11.21
N LYS A 61 -6.24 4.20 -10.85
CA LYS A 61 -4.84 4.32 -11.24
C LYS A 61 -3.87 4.22 -10.07
N TYR A 62 -4.23 4.78 -8.92
CA TYR A 62 -3.34 4.84 -7.77
C TYR A 62 -3.96 4.21 -6.52
N ILE A 63 -3.21 3.32 -5.87
CA ILE A 63 -3.55 2.73 -4.57
C ILE A 63 -2.46 3.10 -3.58
N GLY A 64 -2.79 3.92 -2.59
CA GLY A 64 -1.91 4.38 -1.52
C GLY A 64 -2.14 3.63 -0.21
N VAL A 65 -1.05 3.42 0.52
CA VAL A 65 -1.04 3.00 1.92
C VAL A 65 -0.17 3.98 2.69
N GLU A 66 -0.79 4.74 3.58
CA GLU A 66 -0.10 5.65 4.48
C GLU A 66 0.25 4.97 5.80
N ARG A 67 1.37 5.39 6.39
CA ARG A 67 1.77 5.04 7.75
C ARG A 67 1.78 3.53 7.98
N ILE A 68 2.65 2.84 7.24
CA ILE A 68 2.84 1.40 7.38
C ILE A 68 3.47 1.10 8.74
N VAL A 69 2.66 0.59 9.68
CA VAL A 69 3.10 0.16 11.01
C VAL A 69 3.50 -1.32 11.07
N HIS A 70 2.97 -2.16 10.16
CA HIS A 70 3.23 -3.60 10.15
C HIS A 70 4.74 -3.92 10.07
N ARG A 71 5.31 -4.44 11.16
CA ARG A 71 6.75 -4.63 11.35
C ARG A 71 7.44 -5.40 10.22
N GLY A 72 6.84 -6.51 9.79
CA GLY A 72 7.42 -7.33 8.71
C GLY A 72 7.48 -6.60 7.36
N THR A 73 6.52 -5.69 7.10
CA THR A 73 6.54 -4.85 5.90
C THR A 73 7.61 -3.78 6.04
N ARG A 74 7.72 -3.15 7.21
CA ARG A 74 8.73 -2.10 7.46
C ARG A 74 10.15 -2.62 7.25
N ILE A 75 10.49 -3.78 7.83
CA ILE A 75 11.80 -4.43 7.65
C ILE A 75 12.10 -4.67 6.18
N MET A 76 11.10 -5.09 5.40
CA MET A 76 11.28 -5.35 3.97
C MET A 76 11.48 -4.06 3.17
N ILE A 77 10.69 -3.02 3.42
CA ILE A 77 10.83 -1.71 2.79
C ILE A 77 12.22 -1.14 3.11
N GLU A 78 12.61 -1.15 4.38
CA GLU A 78 13.93 -0.71 4.83
C GLU A 78 15.05 -1.47 4.11
N GLY A 79 14.92 -2.79 3.94
CA GLY A 79 15.86 -3.61 3.17
C GLY A 79 16.02 -3.17 1.71
N TYR A 80 14.96 -2.62 1.08
CA TYR A 80 15.08 -2.04 -0.26
C TYR A 80 15.80 -0.70 -0.26
N PHE A 81 15.60 0.12 0.77
CA PHE A 81 16.36 1.37 0.93
C PHE A 81 17.83 1.16 1.32
N HIS A 82 18.26 -0.03 1.73
CA HIS A 82 19.66 -0.26 2.14
C HIS A 82 20.68 -0.04 1.01
N GLN A 83 20.27 -0.04 -0.26
CA GLN A 83 21.15 0.34 -1.38
C GLN A 83 21.46 1.85 -1.40
N ASP A 84 20.63 2.67 -0.76
CA ASP A 84 20.83 4.11 -0.57
C ASP A 84 20.23 4.55 0.79
N SER A 85 21.00 4.32 1.86
CA SER A 85 20.59 4.60 3.24
C SER A 85 20.24 6.07 3.48
N ASN A 86 20.74 6.99 2.65
CA ASN A 86 20.39 8.41 2.74
C ASN A 86 18.93 8.65 2.38
N LEU A 87 18.37 7.93 1.39
CA LEU A 87 16.94 8.04 1.04
C LEU A 87 16.03 7.57 2.16
N PHE A 88 16.49 6.63 2.99
CA PHE A 88 15.72 6.19 4.15
C PHE A 88 15.71 7.25 5.25
N SER A 89 16.88 7.72 5.67
CA SER A 89 17.01 8.59 6.85
C SER A 89 16.71 10.06 6.57
N ALA A 90 17.08 10.59 5.40
CA ALA A 90 16.80 11.98 5.02
C ALA A 90 15.41 12.17 4.38
N GLY A 91 14.75 11.05 4.03
CA GLY A 91 13.51 11.04 3.28
C GLY A 91 13.76 10.93 1.78
N GLY A 92 12.90 10.19 1.10
CA GLY A 92 13.11 9.80 -0.28
C GLY A 92 12.10 8.78 -0.77
N ALA A 93 12.16 8.51 -2.07
CA ALA A 93 11.30 7.53 -2.73
C ALA A 93 12.14 6.51 -3.48
N LEU A 94 11.74 5.24 -3.39
CA LEU A 94 12.32 4.14 -4.14
C LEU A 94 11.22 3.51 -5.00
N GLU A 95 11.51 3.32 -6.28
CA GLU A 95 10.60 2.73 -7.25
C GLU A 95 11.03 1.30 -7.58
N LEU A 96 10.06 0.39 -7.63
CA LEU A 96 10.21 -0.97 -8.14
C LEU A 96 9.22 -1.23 -9.28
N ARG A 97 9.71 -1.76 -10.39
CA ARG A 97 8.97 -2.15 -11.58
C ARG A 97 8.95 -3.66 -11.74
N PRO A 98 7.96 -4.25 -12.45
CA PRO A 98 7.92 -5.68 -12.75
C PRO A 98 9.20 -6.25 -13.38
N SER A 99 9.97 -5.42 -14.09
CA SER A 99 11.26 -5.79 -14.70
C SER A 99 12.39 -5.97 -13.70
N ASP A 100 12.25 -5.45 -12.48
CA ASP A 100 13.33 -5.46 -11.49
C ASP A 100 13.38 -6.82 -10.78
N SER A 101 14.59 -7.34 -10.55
CA SER A 101 14.78 -8.67 -9.96
C SER A 101 14.16 -8.80 -8.55
N GLU A 102 14.11 -7.68 -7.85
CA GLU A 102 13.61 -7.47 -6.51
C GLU A 102 12.07 -7.48 -6.45
N PHE A 103 11.41 -7.20 -7.57
CA PHE A 103 9.96 -7.01 -7.63
C PHE A 103 9.20 -8.28 -7.26
N ALA A 104 9.66 -9.45 -7.73
CA ALA A 104 9.00 -10.71 -7.42
C ALA A 104 9.01 -11.01 -5.91
N CYS A 105 10.13 -10.73 -5.24
CA CYS A 105 10.25 -10.89 -3.79
C CYS A 105 9.29 -9.94 -3.04
N MET A 106 9.26 -8.68 -3.45
CA MET A 106 8.39 -7.66 -2.89
C MET A 106 6.92 -8.04 -3.08
N ALA A 107 6.52 -8.38 -4.30
CA ALA A 107 5.15 -8.63 -4.68
C ALA A 107 4.56 -9.87 -3.97
N LEU A 108 5.39 -10.87 -3.67
CA LEU A 108 4.96 -12.10 -2.98
C LEU A 108 5.00 -11.99 -1.46
N LYS A 109 5.97 -11.28 -0.88
CA LYS A 109 6.21 -11.27 0.57
C LYS A 109 5.58 -10.07 1.27
N ASN A 110 5.42 -8.93 0.61
CA ASN A 110 4.79 -7.76 1.24
C ASN A 110 3.26 -7.98 1.30
N PRO A 111 2.64 -7.98 2.50
CA PRO A 111 1.22 -8.27 2.65
C PRO A 111 0.31 -7.28 1.93
N PHE A 112 0.72 -6.00 1.80
CA PHE A 112 -0.07 -4.98 1.11
C PHE A 112 -0.07 -5.19 -0.39
N THR A 113 1.11 -5.40 -1.00
CA THR A 113 1.20 -5.63 -2.45
C THR A 113 0.60 -6.98 -2.82
N ARG A 114 0.76 -8.01 -1.99
CA ARG A 114 0.03 -9.28 -2.15
C ARG A 114 -1.49 -9.10 -2.09
N GLY A 115 -1.96 -8.23 -1.20
CA GLY A 115 -3.37 -7.85 -1.09
C GLY A 115 -3.88 -7.20 -2.37
N ILE A 116 -3.12 -6.25 -2.93
CA ILE A 116 -3.43 -5.56 -4.19
C ILE A 116 -3.37 -6.54 -5.37
N GLN A 117 -2.38 -7.42 -5.45
CA GLN A 117 -2.36 -8.45 -6.48
C GLN A 117 -3.57 -9.38 -6.40
N ARG A 118 -4.03 -9.72 -5.20
CA ARG A 118 -5.26 -10.50 -5.05
C ARG A 118 -6.49 -9.71 -5.48
N LEU A 119 -6.56 -8.41 -5.18
CA LEU A 119 -7.60 -7.52 -5.70
C LEU A 119 -7.66 -7.56 -7.22
N LEU A 120 -6.52 -7.31 -7.89
CA LEU A 120 -6.44 -7.26 -9.35
C LEU A 120 -6.82 -8.58 -10.03
N ARG A 121 -6.57 -9.72 -9.37
CA ARG A 121 -7.01 -11.04 -9.87
C ARG A 121 -8.48 -11.31 -9.62
N GLU A 122 -9.01 -10.92 -8.46
CA GLU A 122 -10.40 -11.18 -8.09
C GLU A 122 -11.37 -10.34 -8.92
N TYR A 123 -11.00 -9.09 -9.21
CA TYR A 123 -11.79 -8.10 -9.93
C TYR A 123 -11.24 -7.81 -11.33
N GLU A 124 -10.60 -8.81 -11.96
CA GLU A 124 -9.80 -8.64 -13.18
C GLU A 124 -10.56 -7.92 -14.30
N SER A 125 -11.80 -8.29 -14.55
CA SER A 125 -12.62 -7.69 -15.61
C SER A 125 -13.09 -6.28 -15.24
N GLU A 126 -13.38 -6.05 -13.96
CA GLU A 126 -13.91 -4.83 -13.40
C GLU A 126 -12.85 -3.73 -13.33
N VAL A 127 -11.58 -4.11 -13.11
CA VAL A 127 -10.44 -3.19 -13.17
C VAL A 127 -9.87 -3.03 -14.59
N ALA A 128 -10.58 -3.51 -15.60
CA ALA A 128 -10.17 -3.48 -17.01
C ALA A 128 -8.79 -4.15 -17.25
N ASN A 129 -8.59 -5.32 -16.64
CA ASN A 129 -7.36 -6.10 -16.70
C ASN A 129 -6.13 -5.35 -16.17
N ALA A 130 -6.30 -4.40 -15.26
CA ALA A 130 -5.20 -3.66 -14.70
C ALA A 130 -4.13 -4.57 -14.07
N ARG A 131 -2.87 -4.13 -14.17
CA ARG A 131 -1.68 -4.75 -13.59
C ARG A 131 -0.86 -3.70 -12.85
N ILE A 132 0.01 -4.15 -11.96
CA ILE A 132 0.94 -3.25 -11.27
C ILE A 132 1.98 -2.77 -12.29
N ARG A 133 2.00 -1.46 -12.56
CA ARG A 133 3.02 -0.80 -13.37
C ARG A 133 4.30 -0.61 -12.57
N ARG A 134 4.16 -0.12 -11.35
CA ARG A 134 5.25 0.10 -10.40
C ARG A 134 4.72 0.22 -8.97
N VAL A 135 5.62 0.01 -8.03
CA VAL A 135 5.41 0.27 -6.60
C VAL A 135 6.44 1.30 -6.17
N ILE A 136 6.00 2.34 -5.49
CA ILE A 136 6.84 3.41 -4.96
C ILE A 136 6.77 3.33 -3.44
N PHE A 137 7.89 3.06 -2.79
CA PHE A 137 8.05 3.19 -1.35
C PHE A 137 8.55 4.59 -1.04
N ILE A 138 7.97 5.24 -0.03
CA ILE A 138 8.32 6.59 0.37
C ILE A 138 8.71 6.57 1.85
N SER A 139 9.90 7.08 2.16
CA SER A 139 10.31 7.42 3.52
C SER A 139 10.14 8.92 3.72
N MET A 140 9.51 9.31 4.82
CA MET A 140 9.41 10.73 5.23
C MET A 140 10.66 11.23 5.96
N GLY A 141 11.69 10.38 6.10
CA GLY A 141 12.89 10.69 6.88
C GLY A 141 12.66 10.55 8.38
N VAL A 142 13.77 10.52 9.13
CA VAL A 142 13.72 10.48 10.59
C VAL A 142 13.46 11.91 11.08
N VAL A 143 12.28 12.14 11.65
CA VAL A 143 11.96 13.40 12.29
C VAL A 143 12.55 13.36 13.70
N ASN A 144 13.54 14.22 13.98
CA ASN A 144 14.09 14.41 15.33
C ASN A 144 13.15 15.26 16.21
N ASP A 145 11.87 14.89 16.24
CA ASP A 145 10.89 15.51 17.13
C ASP A 145 10.35 14.46 18.10
N PHE A 146 11.00 14.42 19.27
CA PHE A 146 10.69 13.52 20.38
C PHE A 146 9.28 13.71 20.96
N SER A 147 8.52 14.70 20.50
CA SER A 147 7.17 15.00 21.00
C SER A 147 6.05 14.18 20.36
N LEU A 148 6.28 13.54 19.20
CA LEU A 148 5.21 12.89 18.44
C LEU A 148 5.34 11.36 18.36
N HIS A 149 6.53 10.79 18.24
CA HIS A 149 6.73 9.33 18.21
C HIS A 149 8.09 8.93 18.83
N PRO A 150 8.13 8.09 19.88
CA PRO A 150 9.38 7.65 20.51
C PRO A 150 10.20 6.67 19.64
N GLU A 151 9.69 6.28 18.47
CA GLU A 151 10.40 5.40 17.55
C GLU A 151 11.26 6.24 16.60
N SER A 152 12.57 6.05 16.68
CA SER A 152 13.60 6.65 15.81
C SER A 152 13.51 6.25 14.33
N ASN A 153 12.37 5.71 13.87
CA ASN A 153 12.19 5.16 12.53
C ASN A 153 11.31 6.08 11.68
N PRO A 154 11.63 6.25 10.39
CA PRO A 154 10.86 7.13 9.52
C PRO A 154 9.43 6.61 9.30
N MET A 155 8.49 7.53 9.04
CA MET A 155 7.18 7.16 8.52
C MET A 155 7.34 6.60 7.11
N LEU A 156 6.74 5.43 6.85
CA LEU A 156 6.83 4.72 5.59
C LEU A 156 5.47 4.65 4.91
N ASN A 157 5.44 5.01 3.63
CA ASN A 157 4.26 4.98 2.78
C ASN A 157 4.53 4.15 1.54
N MET A 158 3.46 3.71 0.88
CA MET A 158 3.52 2.97 -0.37
C MET A 158 2.47 3.49 -1.35
N VAL A 159 2.87 3.65 -2.61
CA VAL A 159 1.95 3.92 -3.72
C VAL A 159 2.13 2.81 -4.76
N VAL A 160 1.02 2.22 -5.18
CA VAL A 160 0.99 1.30 -6.32
C VAL A 160 0.31 2.02 -7.48
N GLU A 161 1.03 2.13 -8.60
CA GLU A 161 0.47 2.62 -9.85
C GLU A 161 0.04 1.44 -10.72
N LEU A 162 -1.16 1.54 -11.27
CA LEU A 162 -1.74 0.55 -12.16
C LEU A 162 -1.60 0.97 -13.62
N CYS A 163 -1.43 -0.02 -14.49
CA CYS A 163 -1.49 0.11 -15.94
C CYS A 163 -2.46 -0.90 -16.54
N ARG A 164 -2.90 -0.66 -17.78
CA ARG A 164 -3.87 -1.47 -18.53
C ARG A 164 -3.33 -1.89 -19.90
N PRO A 165 -3.96 -2.88 -20.56
CA PRO A 165 -3.53 -3.31 -21.90
C PRO A 165 -3.44 -2.12 -22.86
N GLY A 166 -2.30 -2.00 -23.55
CA GLY A 166 -2.01 -0.90 -24.47
C GLY A 166 -1.38 0.34 -23.82
N GLU A 167 -1.27 0.39 -22.49
CA GLU A 167 -0.51 1.42 -21.79
C GLU A 167 0.96 1.02 -21.64
N ASP A 168 1.84 2.01 -21.60
CA ASP A 168 3.26 1.80 -21.31
C ASP A 168 3.46 1.12 -19.94
N GLY A 169 4.47 0.25 -19.84
CA GLY A 169 4.76 -0.51 -18.63
C GLY A 169 3.74 -1.61 -18.29
N TYR A 170 2.79 -1.91 -19.17
CA TYR A 170 1.96 -3.10 -19.04
C TYR A 170 2.83 -4.36 -19.25
N PRO A 171 2.81 -5.35 -18.33
CA PRO A 171 3.66 -6.53 -18.48
C PRO A 171 3.31 -7.32 -19.74
N ASP A 172 4.31 -7.60 -20.58
CA ASP A 172 4.18 -8.57 -21.67
C ASP A 172 3.98 -9.96 -21.05
N CYS A 173 2.90 -10.63 -21.44
CA CYS A 173 2.53 -11.95 -20.94
C CYS A 173 3.53 -13.04 -21.34
#